data_AF-A0A1I0ZNW2-F1
#
_entry.id   AF-A0A1I0ZNW2-F1
#
_cell.length_a   1.000
_cell.length_b   1.000
_cell.length_c   1.000
_cell.angle_alpha   90.00
_cell.angle_beta   90.00
_cell.angle_gamma   90.00
#
_symmetry.space_group_name_H-M   'P 1'
#
loop_
_entity.id
_entity.type
_entity.pdbx_description
1 polymer ?
#
loop_
_entity_poly.entity_id
_entity_poly.type
_entity_poly.pdbx_seq_one_letter_code
_entity_poly.pdbx_strand_id
1 'polypeptide(L)'
;MRRLLVPVLAAALGLSALTTASPAVSSAPAGDRPFPARIELPDGFQPEGIAIGPGATAWLGSLDSGDIYRVSLRTGEGEVVVTGDGTPAVGLKRDGRGRLYVAGGESGTARVIDTRSGAVSQYALEGGFVNDVVLTRQAAWFTDSQQPRLYRLARGAGGSPAVEATPVPLTGEWVQGSGFGANGIATAPGGKALLVVNSTSGLLYRVDPATGAATEVDLGGTSLTRGDGMLRHGRLLYVVRNRDNEVDVIRLDRTGLTGERVRTITSPDFDVPTTVAGFGKRLYLPNARFRDASAPLTQPADYWISQVRGGRS
;
A
#
# COMPACT_ATOMS: atom_id res chain seq x y z
N MET A 1 -21.91 26.97 -95.19
CA MET A 1 -20.47 27.19 -94.87
C MET A 1 -20.27 26.89 -93.39
N ARG A 2 -19.24 26.09 -93.08
CA ARG A 2 -18.80 25.70 -91.73
C ARG A 2 -18.70 26.90 -90.78
N ARG A 3 -19.05 26.71 -89.51
CA ARG A 3 -18.12 26.94 -88.39
C ARG A 3 -18.54 26.18 -87.13
N LEU A 4 -17.51 25.55 -86.57
CA LEU A 4 -17.39 24.56 -85.52
C LEU A 4 -17.27 25.21 -84.11
N LEU A 5 -17.45 24.36 -83.08
CA LEU A 5 -16.96 24.44 -81.68
C LEU A 5 -17.77 25.30 -80.68
N VAL A 6 -17.99 24.94 -79.39
CA VAL A 6 -17.82 23.75 -78.52
C VAL A 6 -18.60 24.07 -77.21
N PRO A 7 -18.96 23.09 -76.35
CA PRO A 7 -20.14 23.13 -75.49
C PRO A 7 -19.88 23.59 -74.05
N VAL A 8 -20.94 23.93 -73.32
CA VAL A 8 -20.94 23.96 -71.84
C VAL A 8 -22.16 23.18 -71.35
N LEU A 9 -21.87 22.03 -70.75
CA LEU A 9 -22.81 21.13 -70.09
C LEU A 9 -23.05 21.67 -68.67
N ALA A 10 -24.22 22.23 -68.40
CA ALA A 10 -24.64 22.61 -67.05
C ALA A 10 -25.52 21.49 -66.47
N ALA A 11 -24.89 20.59 -65.70
CA ALA A 11 -25.59 19.57 -64.94
C ALA A 11 -26.15 20.18 -63.63
N ALA A 12 -27.46 20.11 -63.45
CA ALA A 12 -28.13 20.51 -62.23
C ALA A 12 -27.89 19.48 -61.11
N LEU A 13 -27.37 19.94 -59.98
CA LEU A 13 -27.14 19.17 -58.76
C LEU A 13 -28.46 18.83 -58.07
N GLY A 14 -28.79 17.54 -57.97
CA GLY A 14 -29.80 17.02 -57.05
C GLY A 14 -29.21 16.80 -55.66
N LEU A 15 -29.72 17.52 -54.66
CA LEU A 15 -29.32 17.39 -53.26
C LEU A 15 -29.94 16.10 -52.68
N SER A 16 -29.14 15.03 -52.59
CA SER A 16 -29.55 13.80 -51.90
C SER A 16 -29.14 13.92 -50.43
N ALA A 17 -30.12 14.07 -49.53
CA ALA A 17 -29.88 14.07 -48.09
C ALA A 17 -29.52 12.64 -47.62
N LEU A 18 -28.23 12.38 -47.43
CA LEU A 18 -27.74 11.19 -46.73
C LEU A 18 -27.89 11.41 -45.23
N THR A 19 -28.96 10.86 -44.65
CA THR A 19 -29.07 10.69 -43.19
C THR A 19 -28.09 9.61 -42.76
N THR A 20 -26.92 9.99 -42.25
CA THR A 20 -26.01 9.08 -41.56
C THR A 20 -26.62 8.71 -40.21
N ALA A 21 -27.26 7.55 -40.14
CA ALA A 21 -27.64 6.96 -38.86
C ALA A 21 -26.36 6.62 -38.09
N SER A 22 -26.01 7.43 -37.08
CA SER A 22 -24.98 7.08 -36.12
C SER A 22 -25.37 5.78 -35.43
N PRO A 23 -24.47 4.79 -35.29
CA PRO A 23 -24.77 3.62 -34.48
C PRO A 23 -24.98 4.11 -33.05
N ALA A 24 -26.18 3.89 -32.52
CA ALA A 24 -26.45 4.10 -31.11
C ALA A 24 -25.51 3.17 -30.33
N VAL A 25 -24.50 3.75 -29.68
CA VAL A 25 -23.67 3.03 -28.72
C VAL A 25 -24.61 2.65 -27.58
N SER A 26 -25.00 1.38 -27.55
CA SER A 26 -25.73 0.81 -26.42
C SER A 26 -24.83 0.94 -25.19
N SER A 27 -25.10 1.94 -24.35
CA SER A 27 -24.56 1.99 -23.00
C SER A 27 -25.12 0.79 -22.25
N ALA A 28 -24.32 -0.28 -22.19
CA ALA A 28 -24.59 -1.35 -21.24
C ALA A 28 -24.82 -0.70 -19.85
N PRO A 29 -25.81 -1.15 -19.07
CA PRO A 29 -25.94 -0.67 -17.71
C PRO A 29 -24.59 -0.85 -17.03
N ALA A 30 -24.17 0.11 -16.21
CA ALA A 30 -23.00 0.00 -15.35
C ALA A 30 -23.25 -1.08 -14.29
N GLY A 31 -23.37 -2.34 -14.72
CA GLY A 31 -23.34 -3.51 -13.87
C GLY A 31 -21.97 -3.61 -13.23
N ASP A 32 -21.93 -4.15 -12.02
CA ASP A 32 -20.73 -4.43 -11.24
C ASP A 32 -19.65 -5.12 -12.09
N ARG A 33 -18.77 -4.35 -12.73
CA ARG A 33 -17.54 -4.91 -13.27
C ARG A 33 -16.79 -5.52 -12.07
N PRO A 34 -16.40 -6.80 -12.15
CA PRO A 34 -15.63 -7.41 -11.08
C PRO A 34 -14.34 -6.61 -10.89
N PHE A 35 -13.95 -6.41 -9.63
CA PHE A 35 -12.66 -5.82 -9.30
C PHE A 35 -11.55 -6.69 -9.93
N PRO A 36 -10.57 -6.11 -10.64
CA PRO A 36 -9.51 -6.87 -11.29
C PRO A 36 -8.73 -7.73 -10.29
N ALA A 37 -8.36 -8.94 -10.73
CA ALA A 37 -7.52 -9.84 -9.95
C ALA A 37 -6.06 -9.34 -9.86
N ARG A 38 -5.63 -8.59 -10.88
CA ARG A 38 -4.32 -7.98 -11.01
C ARG A 38 -4.48 -6.56 -11.56
N ILE A 39 -3.71 -5.62 -11.03
CA ILE A 39 -3.67 -4.22 -11.48
C ILE A 39 -2.21 -3.89 -11.79
N GLU A 40 -1.91 -3.64 -13.06
CA GLU A 40 -0.56 -3.23 -13.47
C GLU A 40 -0.23 -1.83 -12.95
N LEU A 41 1.04 -1.63 -12.65
CA LEU A 41 1.63 -0.36 -12.28
C LEU A 41 2.58 0.09 -13.39
N PRO A 42 3.01 1.37 -13.41
CA PRO A 42 4.01 1.82 -14.38
C PRO A 42 5.29 0.97 -14.32
N ASP A 43 5.91 0.75 -15.48
CA ASP A 43 7.18 0.02 -15.55
C ASP A 43 8.24 0.75 -14.70
N GLY A 44 9.04 -0.01 -13.96
CA GLY A 44 10.04 0.53 -13.04
C GLY A 44 9.49 1.08 -11.72
N PHE A 45 8.18 1.06 -11.47
CA PHE A 45 7.58 1.71 -10.30
C PHE A 45 8.08 1.19 -8.94
N GLN A 46 8.49 -0.08 -8.83
CA GLN A 46 9.04 -0.66 -7.59
C GLN A 46 8.15 -0.40 -6.35
N PRO A 47 6.90 -0.92 -6.33
CA PRO A 47 5.96 -0.65 -5.25
C PRO A 47 6.38 -1.33 -3.96
N GLU A 48 6.18 -0.65 -2.82
CA GLU A 48 6.29 -1.27 -1.50
C GLU A 48 5.02 -1.07 -0.69
N GLY A 49 4.62 0.18 -0.46
CA GLY A 49 3.48 0.47 0.39
C GLY A 49 2.14 0.50 -0.36
N ILE A 50 1.05 0.21 0.35
CA ILE A 50 -0.32 0.43 -0.14
C ILE A 50 -1.24 0.98 0.97
N ALA A 51 -2.09 1.94 0.61
CA ALA A 51 -3.10 2.51 1.48
C ALA A 51 -4.44 2.65 0.75
N ILE A 52 -5.52 2.24 1.40
CA ILE A 52 -6.87 2.36 0.85
C ILE A 52 -7.48 3.68 1.28
N GLY A 53 -8.22 4.32 0.37
CA GLY A 53 -9.02 5.50 0.66
C GLY A 53 -10.45 5.39 0.14
N PRO A 54 -11.18 6.52 0.08
CA PRO A 54 -12.59 6.52 -0.31
C PRO A 54 -12.78 6.07 -1.77
N GLY A 55 -13.98 5.59 -2.10
CA GLY A 55 -14.37 5.37 -3.50
C GLY A 55 -13.68 4.21 -4.21
N ALA A 56 -13.16 3.22 -3.47
CA ALA A 56 -12.36 2.13 -4.03
C ALA A 56 -11.04 2.59 -4.67
N THR A 57 -10.41 3.62 -4.09
CA THR A 57 -9.09 4.10 -4.51
C THR A 57 -8.00 3.54 -3.60
N ALA A 58 -6.85 3.21 -4.18
CA ALA A 58 -5.62 2.92 -3.46
C ALA A 58 -4.51 3.92 -3.81
N TRP A 59 -3.60 4.13 -2.86
CA TRP A 59 -2.36 4.88 -3.01
C TRP A 59 -1.21 3.90 -2.85
N LEU A 60 -0.16 4.08 -3.65
CA LEU A 60 1.06 3.28 -3.62
C LEU A 60 2.26 4.19 -3.57
N GLY A 61 3.32 3.72 -2.90
CA GLY A 61 4.62 4.37 -2.87
C GLY A 61 5.63 3.63 -3.74
N SER A 62 6.45 4.38 -4.47
CA SER A 62 7.62 3.86 -5.18
C SER A 62 8.85 3.88 -4.27
N LEU A 63 9.59 2.77 -4.23
CA LEU A 63 10.91 2.73 -3.59
C LEU A 63 11.97 3.52 -4.36
N ASP A 64 11.84 3.59 -5.68
CA ASP A 64 12.86 4.13 -6.58
C ASP A 64 12.76 5.65 -6.71
N SER A 65 11.61 6.13 -7.18
CA SER A 65 11.40 7.56 -7.43
C SER A 65 10.86 8.29 -6.21
N GLY A 66 10.25 7.58 -5.26
CA GLY A 66 9.47 8.17 -4.18
C GLY A 66 8.08 8.65 -4.63
N ASP A 67 7.67 8.37 -5.87
CA ASP A 67 6.37 8.75 -6.40
C ASP A 67 5.22 8.16 -5.58
N ILE A 68 4.13 8.93 -5.49
CA ILE A 68 2.85 8.44 -5.00
C ILE A 68 1.91 8.22 -6.17
N TYR A 69 1.56 6.97 -6.42
CA TYR A 69 0.62 6.56 -7.45
C TYR A 69 -0.77 6.35 -6.86
N ARG A 70 -1.81 6.90 -7.50
CA ARG A 70 -3.21 6.73 -7.12
C ARG A 70 -3.91 5.88 -8.16
N VAL A 71 -4.57 4.81 -7.73
CA VAL A 71 -5.22 3.85 -8.62
C VAL A 71 -6.66 3.54 -8.20
N SER A 72 -7.54 3.40 -9.19
CA SER A 72 -8.89 2.88 -9.04
C SER A 72 -8.86 1.36 -8.93
N LEU A 73 -9.26 0.81 -7.79
CA LEU A 73 -9.36 -0.64 -7.62
C LEU A 73 -10.47 -1.26 -8.48
N ARG A 74 -11.39 -0.44 -9.01
CA ARG A 74 -12.48 -0.91 -9.86
C ARG A 74 -12.07 -1.03 -11.32
N THR A 75 -11.27 -0.10 -11.83
CA THR A 75 -10.91 -0.03 -13.25
C THR A 75 -9.45 -0.44 -13.51
N GLY A 76 -8.59 -0.40 -12.49
CA GLY A 76 -7.15 -0.58 -12.62
C GLY A 76 -6.42 0.65 -13.15
N GLU A 77 -7.15 1.71 -13.52
CA GLU A 77 -6.57 2.95 -14.04
C GLU A 77 -6.04 3.80 -12.89
N GLY A 78 -4.87 4.42 -13.10
CA GLY A 78 -4.25 5.28 -12.12
C GLY A 78 -3.29 6.30 -12.72
N GLU A 79 -2.74 7.15 -11.86
CA GLU A 79 -1.82 8.22 -12.21
C GLU A 79 -0.87 8.52 -11.05
N VAL A 80 0.30 9.09 -11.36
CA VAL A 80 1.17 9.69 -10.34
C VAL A 80 0.53 10.99 -9.86
N VAL A 81 0.24 11.08 -8.57
CA VAL A 81 -0.39 12.26 -7.95
C VAL A 81 0.59 13.12 -7.16
N VAL A 82 1.75 12.57 -6.82
CA VAL A 82 2.88 13.31 -6.26
C VAL A 82 4.13 12.76 -6.89
N THR A 83 4.89 13.62 -7.55
CA THR A 83 6.23 13.30 -8.06
C THR A 83 7.20 13.29 -6.89
N GLY A 84 7.91 12.17 -6.71
CA GLY A 84 8.93 12.03 -5.69
C GLY A 84 10.22 12.78 -6.05
N ASP A 85 11.04 13.00 -5.04
CA ASP A 85 12.35 13.62 -5.14
C ASP A 85 13.50 12.60 -5.09
N GLY A 86 13.18 11.31 -5.28
CA GLY A 86 14.08 10.18 -5.07
C GLY A 86 14.08 9.63 -3.63
N THR A 87 13.38 10.27 -2.68
CA THR A 87 13.22 9.73 -1.32
C THR A 87 12.24 8.55 -1.34
N PRO A 88 12.66 7.33 -0.94
CA PRO A 88 11.82 6.13 -1.02
C PRO A 88 10.46 6.30 -0.31
N ALA A 89 9.38 5.88 -0.96
CA ALA A 89 8.05 5.79 -0.36
C ALA A 89 7.75 4.32 -0.02
N VAL A 90 8.02 3.97 1.24
CA VAL A 90 7.88 2.61 1.79
C VAL A 90 6.46 2.43 2.33
N GLY A 91 6.27 2.12 3.61
CA GLY A 91 4.96 1.92 4.20
C GLY A 91 4.11 3.18 4.19
N LEU A 92 2.82 3.03 3.87
CA LEU A 92 1.84 4.12 3.86
C LEU A 92 0.57 3.82 4.66
N LYS A 93 0.03 4.88 5.28
CA LYS A 93 -1.34 4.91 5.78
C LYS A 93 -2.00 6.24 5.53
N ARG A 94 -3.27 6.18 5.15
CA ARG A 94 -4.11 7.35 4.92
C ARG A 94 -5.07 7.55 6.08
N ASP A 95 -5.29 8.79 6.48
CA ASP A 95 -6.37 9.11 7.41
C ASP A 95 -7.67 9.52 6.70
N GLY A 96 -8.74 9.69 7.48
CA GLY A 96 -10.05 10.09 6.97
C GLY A 96 -10.13 11.54 6.47
N ARG A 97 -9.07 12.34 6.60
CA ARG A 97 -9.04 13.77 6.24
C ARG A 97 -8.20 14.05 5.00
N GLY A 98 -7.70 13.01 4.34
CA GLY A 98 -6.92 13.15 3.13
C GLY A 98 -5.45 13.42 3.37
N ARG A 99 -4.90 12.99 4.51
CA ARG A 99 -3.45 12.95 4.73
C ARG A 99 -2.93 11.54 4.53
N LEU A 100 -1.87 11.41 3.75
CA LEU A 100 -1.10 10.19 3.56
C LEU A 100 0.20 10.30 4.36
N TYR A 101 0.41 9.39 5.29
CA TYR A 101 1.64 9.25 6.08
C TYR A 101 2.51 8.21 5.36
N VAL A 102 3.76 8.57 5.08
CA VAL A 102 4.67 7.79 4.25
C VAL A 102 6.01 7.62 4.98
N ALA A 103 6.46 6.39 5.12
CA ALA A 103 7.77 6.05 5.64
C ALA A 103 8.86 6.24 4.56
N GLY A 104 10.02 6.75 4.96
CA GLY A 104 11.11 7.14 4.06
C GLY A 104 12.18 6.07 3.79
N GLY A 105 12.04 4.87 4.36
CA GLY A 105 13.04 3.81 4.22
C GLY A 105 14.40 4.22 4.77
N GLU A 106 15.45 3.96 3.98
CA GLU A 106 16.85 4.26 4.30
C GLU A 106 17.16 5.76 4.43
N SER A 107 16.29 6.65 3.93
CA SER A 107 16.46 8.09 4.10
C SER A 107 16.35 8.55 5.56
N GLY A 108 15.81 7.70 6.45
CA GLY A 108 15.56 8.08 7.85
C GLY A 108 14.51 9.20 7.97
N THR A 109 13.52 9.22 7.08
CA THR A 109 12.48 10.27 7.09
C THR A 109 11.07 9.71 7.23
N ALA A 110 10.14 10.58 7.60
CA ALA A 110 8.72 10.38 7.34
C ALA A 110 8.14 11.59 6.62
N ARG A 111 7.10 11.39 5.83
CA ARG A 111 6.39 12.45 5.11
C ARG A 111 4.89 12.39 5.40
N VAL A 112 4.26 13.55 5.48
CA VAL A 112 2.80 13.70 5.49
C VAL A 112 2.40 14.49 4.26
N ILE A 113 1.55 13.89 3.43
CA ILE A 113 1.13 14.44 2.14
C ILE A 113 -0.38 14.74 2.18
N ASP A 114 -0.78 15.97 1.84
CA ASP A 114 -2.19 16.25 1.57
C ASP A 114 -2.56 15.67 0.20
N THR A 115 -3.42 14.65 0.21
CA THR A 115 -3.83 13.89 -0.99
C THR A 115 -4.68 14.69 -1.99
N ARG A 116 -5.07 15.93 -1.67
CA ARG A 116 -5.80 16.83 -2.58
C ARG A 116 -4.88 17.83 -3.23
N SER A 117 -3.96 18.44 -2.48
CA SER A 117 -3.04 19.47 -3.00
C SER A 117 -1.66 18.94 -3.41
N GLY A 118 -1.28 17.74 -2.94
CA GLY A 118 0.07 17.20 -3.10
C GLY A 118 1.11 17.84 -2.15
N ALA A 119 0.70 18.73 -1.25
CA ALA A 119 1.62 19.39 -0.33
C ALA A 119 2.28 18.39 0.63
N VAL A 120 3.60 18.45 0.74
CA VAL A 120 4.43 17.54 1.54
C VAL A 120 4.98 18.25 2.77
N SER A 121 4.86 17.60 3.93
CA SER A 121 5.57 17.95 5.17
C SER A 121 6.52 16.83 5.52
N GLN A 122 7.81 17.12 5.64
CA GLN A 122 8.86 16.14 5.92
C GLN A 122 9.32 16.22 7.38
N TYR A 123 9.63 15.05 7.94
CA TYR A 123 10.07 14.85 9.30
C TYR A 123 11.38 14.05 9.27
N ALA A 124 12.44 14.61 9.85
CA ALA A 124 13.69 13.87 10.05
C ALA A 124 13.53 12.92 11.24
N LEU A 125 13.86 11.65 11.04
CA LEU A 125 13.84 10.60 12.06
C LEU A 125 15.27 10.08 12.21
N GLU A 126 15.95 10.46 13.28
CA GLU A 126 17.37 10.16 13.52
C GLU A 126 17.60 8.64 13.78
N GLY A 127 17.51 7.82 12.73
CA GLY A 127 17.49 6.35 12.80
C GLY A 127 17.86 5.67 11.50
N GLY A 128 17.63 4.36 11.45
CA GLY A 128 17.98 3.50 10.32
C GLY A 128 16.88 3.47 9.26
N PHE A 129 16.35 2.28 8.99
CA PHE A 129 15.37 2.07 7.93
C PHE A 129 13.94 2.27 8.45
N VAL A 130 13.33 3.43 8.18
CA VAL A 130 11.94 3.74 8.57
C VAL A 130 11.00 2.99 7.64
N ASN A 131 10.34 1.95 8.14
CA ASN A 131 9.73 0.94 7.26
C ASN A 131 8.23 1.12 7.10
N ASP A 132 7.47 0.88 8.18
CA ASP A 132 6.03 0.75 8.08
C ASP A 132 5.32 1.71 9.05
N VAL A 133 4.04 2.01 8.78
CA VAL A 133 3.27 2.99 9.55
C VAL A 133 1.87 2.50 9.92
N VAL A 134 1.44 2.81 11.15
CA VAL A 134 0.05 2.66 11.59
C VAL A 134 -0.50 3.94 12.21
N LEU A 135 -1.78 4.20 11.98
CA LEU A 135 -2.48 5.33 12.59
C LEU A 135 -3.32 4.88 13.78
N THR A 136 -3.13 5.58 14.89
CA THR A 136 -4.02 5.55 16.06
C THR A 136 -4.77 6.86 16.16
N ARG A 137 -5.69 6.98 17.13
CA ARG A 137 -6.35 8.25 17.43
C ARG A 137 -5.34 9.35 17.80
N GLN A 138 -4.25 8.99 18.48
CA GLN A 138 -3.34 9.93 19.14
C GLN A 138 -2.04 10.17 18.39
N ALA A 139 -1.65 9.27 17.47
CA ALA A 139 -0.37 9.36 16.76
C ALA A 139 -0.37 8.52 15.48
N ALA A 140 0.51 8.90 14.55
CA ALA A 140 1.08 7.97 13.57
C ALA A 140 2.33 7.33 14.21
N TRP A 141 2.47 6.02 14.05
CA TRP A 141 3.58 5.24 14.58
C TRP A 141 4.34 4.63 13.43
N PHE A 142 5.64 4.89 13.37
CA PHE A 142 6.54 4.34 12.36
C PHE A 142 7.51 3.35 13.00
N THR A 143 7.84 2.28 12.30
CA THR A 143 8.89 1.34 12.72
C THR A 143 10.25 1.75 12.19
N ASP A 144 11.31 1.39 12.92
CA ASP A 144 12.69 1.40 12.43
C ASP A 144 13.18 -0.05 12.36
N SER A 145 13.35 -0.59 11.16
CA SER A 145 13.73 -1.99 10.99
C SER A 145 15.16 -2.30 11.41
N GLN A 146 16.01 -1.29 11.59
CA GLN A 146 17.41 -1.47 11.96
C GLN A 146 17.71 -1.10 13.41
N GLN A 147 16.76 -0.50 14.13
CA GLN A 147 16.94 -0.06 15.51
C GLN A 147 15.78 -0.54 16.41
N PRO A 148 16.02 -0.84 17.69
CA PRO A 148 14.97 -1.21 18.64
C PRO A 148 14.14 0.00 19.06
N ARG A 149 13.39 0.62 18.14
CA ARG A 149 12.56 1.80 18.43
C ARG A 149 11.38 1.92 17.47
N LEU A 150 10.37 2.67 17.92
CA LEU A 150 9.33 3.24 17.09
C LEU A 150 9.49 4.76 17.03
N TYR A 151 8.95 5.41 16.01
CA TYR A 151 8.78 6.86 15.98
C TYR A 151 7.32 7.23 16.15
N ARG A 152 7.06 8.15 17.08
CA ARG A 152 5.74 8.68 17.37
C ARG A 152 5.59 10.07 16.78
N LEU A 153 4.73 10.22 15.77
CA LEU A 153 4.27 11.52 15.31
C LEU A 153 2.90 11.80 15.92
N ALA A 154 2.87 12.64 16.96
CA ALA A 154 1.63 12.95 17.69
C ALA A 154 0.58 13.56 16.76
N ARG A 155 -0.70 13.32 17.06
CA ARG A 155 -1.85 13.83 16.29
C ARG A 155 -2.81 14.58 17.22
N GLY A 156 -2.94 15.88 16.99
CA GLY A 156 -3.81 16.77 17.76
C GLY A 156 -5.29 16.68 17.39
N ALA A 157 -6.06 17.70 17.79
CA ALA A 157 -7.47 17.81 17.40
C ALA A 157 -7.61 17.76 15.86
N GLY A 158 -8.60 17.01 15.37
CA GLY A 158 -8.74 16.78 13.93
C GLY A 158 -7.59 15.96 13.31
N GLY A 159 -6.73 15.33 14.10
CA GLY A 159 -5.66 14.44 13.63
C GLY A 159 -4.44 15.15 13.02
N SER A 160 -4.33 16.48 13.18
CA SER A 160 -3.18 17.25 12.70
C SER A 160 -1.89 16.74 13.29
N PRO A 161 -0.89 16.39 12.46
CA PRO A 161 0.38 15.91 12.98
C PRO A 161 1.07 17.04 13.75
N ALA A 162 1.85 16.67 14.76
CA ALA A 162 2.80 17.58 15.40
C ALA A 162 3.89 18.03 14.41
N VAL A 163 4.72 18.97 14.83
CA VAL A 163 5.85 19.48 14.04
C VAL A 163 7.06 18.55 14.05
N GLU A 164 7.13 17.66 15.02
CA GLU A 164 8.23 16.71 15.21
C GLU A 164 7.71 15.33 15.60
N ALA A 165 8.52 14.31 15.30
CA ALA A 165 8.31 12.96 15.74
C ALA A 165 9.33 12.61 16.83
N THR A 166 8.91 11.84 17.82
CA THR A 166 9.76 11.45 18.95
C THR A 166 10.05 9.96 18.92
N PRO A 167 11.30 9.52 19.14
CA PRO A 167 11.60 8.09 19.26
C PRO A 167 11.01 7.52 20.56
N VAL A 168 10.59 6.26 20.50
CA VAL A 168 10.13 5.45 21.62
C VAL A 168 10.92 4.13 21.59
N PRO A 169 11.88 3.92 22.50
CA PRO A 169 12.67 2.70 22.53
C PRO A 169 11.79 1.46 22.76
N LEU A 170 12.03 0.40 22.01
CA LEU A 170 11.44 -0.91 22.27
C LEU A 170 12.21 -1.57 23.42
N THR A 171 11.49 -1.95 24.46
CA THR A 171 12.03 -2.51 25.71
C THR A 171 11.26 -3.76 26.12
N GLY A 172 11.50 -4.29 27.33
CA GLY A 172 10.85 -5.52 27.80
C GLY A 172 11.44 -6.75 27.12
N GLU A 173 10.60 -7.57 26.51
CA GLU A 173 11.01 -8.82 25.84
C GLU A 173 11.52 -8.62 24.42
N TRP A 174 11.53 -7.38 23.90
CA TRP A 174 12.04 -7.11 22.56
C TRP A 174 13.53 -7.44 22.46
N VAL A 175 13.89 -8.26 21.47
CA VAL A 175 15.28 -8.53 21.10
C VAL A 175 15.51 -8.09 19.66
N GLN A 176 16.35 -7.07 19.48
CA GLN A 176 16.83 -6.68 18.16
C GLN A 176 18.01 -7.57 17.77
N GLY A 177 17.84 -8.35 16.71
CA GLY A 177 18.91 -9.11 16.08
C GLY A 177 19.61 -8.33 14.97
N SER A 178 20.45 -9.02 14.20
CA SER A 178 20.96 -8.50 12.92
C SER A 178 19.87 -8.52 11.84
N GLY A 179 20.03 -7.68 10.82
CA GLY A 179 19.05 -7.53 9.75
C GLY A 179 17.82 -6.72 10.16
N PHE A 180 16.69 -6.98 9.49
CA PHE A 180 15.44 -6.27 9.75
C PHE A 180 14.67 -6.86 10.93
N GLY A 181 14.66 -6.12 12.05
CA GLY A 181 13.85 -6.38 13.23
C GLY A 181 12.46 -5.78 13.09
N ALA A 182 12.20 -4.69 13.82
CA ALA A 182 10.88 -4.03 13.90
C ALA A 182 10.40 -3.58 12.51
N ASN A 183 9.45 -4.30 11.94
CA ASN A 183 9.05 -4.09 10.55
C ASN A 183 7.57 -3.75 10.45
N GLY A 184 6.72 -4.71 10.12
CA GLY A 184 5.28 -4.47 10.05
C GLY A 184 4.71 -3.97 11.37
N ILE A 185 3.70 -3.11 11.29
CA ILE A 185 3.03 -2.57 12.48
C ILE A 185 1.51 -2.48 12.31
N ALA A 186 0.78 -2.88 13.34
CA ALA A 186 -0.68 -2.79 13.39
C ALA A 186 -1.18 -2.36 14.77
N THR A 187 -2.46 -2.00 14.87
CA THR A 187 -3.10 -1.82 16.19
C THR A 187 -3.43 -3.18 16.78
N ALA A 188 -3.23 -3.38 18.08
CA ALA A 188 -3.77 -4.53 18.78
C ALA A 188 -5.32 -4.45 18.89
N PRO A 189 -6.02 -5.58 19.10
CA PRO A 189 -7.42 -5.57 19.50
C PRO A 189 -7.67 -4.61 20.68
N GLY A 190 -8.76 -3.83 20.63
CA GLY A 190 -9.06 -2.80 21.63
C GLY A 190 -8.29 -1.48 21.48
N GLY A 191 -7.28 -1.41 20.60
CA GLY A 191 -6.64 -0.14 20.18
C GLY A 191 -5.79 0.57 21.23
N LYS A 192 -5.45 -0.11 22.34
CA LYS A 192 -4.61 0.43 23.43
C LYS A 192 -3.13 0.06 23.31
N ALA A 193 -2.81 -0.89 22.44
CA ALA A 193 -1.45 -1.36 22.19
C ALA A 193 -1.19 -1.46 20.69
N LEU A 194 0.08 -1.60 20.34
CA LEU A 194 0.54 -1.86 18.98
C LEU A 194 0.94 -3.35 18.88
N LEU A 195 0.91 -3.87 17.66
CA LEU A 195 1.49 -5.15 17.30
C LEU A 195 2.63 -4.87 16.33
N VAL A 196 3.81 -5.39 16.61
CA VAL A 196 5.01 -5.21 15.78
C VAL A 196 5.60 -6.58 15.48
N VAL A 197 5.77 -6.91 14.21
CA VAL A 197 6.46 -8.13 13.80
C VAL A 197 7.97 -7.87 13.74
N ASN A 198 8.75 -8.85 14.19
CA ASN A 198 10.18 -8.87 13.98
C ASN A 198 10.49 -9.78 12.79
N SER A 199 10.95 -9.21 11.67
CA SER A 199 11.10 -9.98 10.41
C SER A 199 12.13 -11.10 10.52
N THR A 200 13.24 -10.85 11.23
CA THR A 200 14.33 -11.82 11.37
C THR A 200 13.95 -12.96 12.31
N SER A 201 13.41 -12.68 13.51
CA SER A 201 13.07 -13.74 14.47
C SER A 201 11.73 -14.41 14.17
N GLY A 202 10.85 -13.73 13.45
CA GLY A 202 9.48 -14.17 13.19
C GLY A 202 8.56 -14.11 14.41
N LEU A 203 8.95 -13.41 15.47
CA LEU A 203 8.12 -13.18 16.64
C LEU A 203 7.19 -11.98 16.42
N LEU A 204 6.01 -12.04 17.00
CA LEU A 204 5.06 -10.92 17.08
C LEU A 204 5.08 -10.38 18.49
N TYR A 205 5.18 -9.06 18.63
CA TYR A 205 5.18 -8.40 19.93
C TYR A 205 3.98 -7.48 20.08
N ARG A 206 3.36 -7.52 21.25
CA ARG A 206 2.41 -6.51 21.71
C ARG A 206 3.17 -5.42 22.47
N VAL A 207 3.12 -4.20 21.96
CA VAL A 207 3.90 -3.07 22.47
C VAL A 207 2.98 -2.03 23.13
N ASP A 208 3.33 -1.61 24.34
CA ASP A 208 2.71 -0.45 24.97
C ASP A 208 3.24 0.84 24.31
N PRO A 209 2.38 1.63 23.63
CA PRO A 209 2.82 2.85 22.94
C PRO A 209 3.32 3.95 23.90
N ALA A 210 2.97 3.92 25.18
CA ALA A 210 3.42 4.94 26.13
C ALA A 210 4.87 4.72 26.60
N THR A 211 5.28 3.45 26.73
CA THR A 211 6.57 3.09 27.34
C THR A 211 7.51 2.36 26.38
N GLY A 212 6.99 1.83 25.28
CA GLY A 212 7.72 0.95 24.37
C GLY A 212 7.96 -0.46 24.92
N ALA A 213 7.40 -0.81 26.07
CA ALA A 213 7.51 -2.16 26.63
C ALA A 213 6.82 -3.17 25.71
N ALA A 214 7.58 -4.17 25.26
CA ALA A 214 7.11 -5.25 24.40
C ALA A 214 6.93 -6.54 25.22
N THR A 215 5.84 -7.24 24.93
CA THR A 215 5.56 -8.61 25.39
C THR A 215 5.33 -9.47 24.16
N GLU A 216 5.95 -10.65 24.10
CA GLU A 216 5.73 -11.61 23.03
C GLU A 216 4.25 -12.02 22.98
N VAL A 217 3.72 -12.14 21.77
CA VAL A 217 2.40 -12.71 21.52
C VAL A 217 2.59 -14.22 21.35
N ASP A 218 1.98 -15.02 22.22
CA ASP A 218 2.04 -16.47 22.11
C ASP A 218 1.21 -16.94 20.92
N LEU A 219 1.89 -17.41 19.87
CA LEU A 219 1.30 -17.97 18.65
C LEU A 219 1.39 -19.50 18.59
N GLY A 220 1.64 -20.16 19.72
CA GLY A 220 1.76 -21.62 19.81
C GLY A 220 2.89 -22.19 18.95
N GLY A 221 4.00 -21.46 18.85
CA GLY A 221 5.15 -21.82 18.00
C GLY A 221 5.03 -21.46 16.52
N THR A 222 3.95 -20.79 16.10
CA THR A 222 3.86 -20.25 14.73
C THR A 222 4.92 -19.17 14.54
N SER A 223 5.80 -19.36 13.55
CA SER A 223 6.79 -18.36 13.15
C SER A 223 6.25 -17.46 12.03
N LEU A 224 6.50 -16.16 12.16
CA LEU A 224 6.23 -15.13 11.15
C LEU A 224 7.52 -14.59 10.54
N THR A 225 8.55 -15.44 10.36
CA THR A 225 9.80 -15.03 9.71
C THR A 225 9.52 -14.41 8.35
N ARG A 226 10.33 -13.41 7.98
CA ARG A 226 10.11 -12.57 6.80
C ARG A 226 8.76 -11.84 6.81
N GLY A 227 8.17 -11.70 8.00
CA GLY A 227 6.98 -10.90 8.24
C GLY A 227 7.27 -9.44 7.91
N ASP A 228 6.41 -8.86 7.08
CA ASP A 228 6.54 -7.53 6.53
C ASP A 228 5.28 -6.73 6.90
N GLY A 229 4.66 -6.02 5.96
CA GLY A 229 3.45 -5.26 6.23
C GLY A 229 2.28 -6.07 6.81
N MET A 230 1.51 -5.41 7.69
CA MET A 230 0.40 -6.03 8.41
C MET A 230 -0.93 -5.29 8.27
N LEU A 231 -2.03 -6.04 8.31
CA LEU A 231 -3.40 -5.51 8.37
C LEU A 231 -4.20 -6.21 9.47
N ARG A 232 -4.76 -5.44 10.41
CA ARG A 232 -5.74 -5.98 11.37
C ARG A 232 -7.17 -5.65 10.95
N HIS A 233 -8.02 -6.67 10.94
CA HIS A 233 -9.47 -6.54 10.88
C HIS A 233 -10.12 -7.24 12.07
N GLY A 234 -10.56 -6.47 13.07
CA GLY A 234 -11.14 -7.04 14.29
C GLY A 234 -10.10 -7.91 15.01
N ARG A 235 -10.37 -9.21 15.14
CA ARG A 235 -9.42 -10.16 15.75
C ARG A 235 -8.55 -10.90 14.74
N LEU A 236 -8.72 -10.65 13.44
CA LEU A 236 -7.87 -11.22 12.41
C LEU A 236 -6.72 -10.26 12.11
N LEU A 237 -5.50 -10.76 12.16
CA LEU A 237 -4.28 -10.10 11.72
C LEU A 237 -3.77 -10.83 10.48
N TYR A 238 -3.63 -10.10 9.38
CA TYR A 238 -3.00 -10.57 8.16
C TYR A 238 -1.56 -10.09 8.18
N VAL A 239 -0.62 -11.04 8.11
CA VAL A 239 0.82 -10.77 8.10
C VAL A 239 1.36 -11.24 6.78
N VAL A 240 1.87 -10.32 5.97
CA VAL A 240 2.53 -10.68 4.72
C VAL A 240 3.91 -11.26 5.04
N ARG A 241 4.23 -12.42 4.49
CA ARG A 241 5.55 -13.04 4.60
C ARG A 241 6.19 -13.01 3.22
N ASN A 242 6.99 -11.96 3.00
CA ASN A 242 7.27 -11.45 1.67
C ASN A 242 7.96 -12.47 0.75
N ARG A 243 9.17 -12.93 1.09
CA ARG A 243 9.91 -13.92 0.29
C ARG A 243 9.35 -15.34 0.39
N ASP A 244 8.39 -15.57 1.29
CA ASP A 244 7.60 -16.81 1.32
C ASP A 244 6.40 -16.77 0.36
N ASN A 245 6.09 -15.60 -0.23
CA ASN A 245 4.94 -15.41 -1.11
C ASN A 245 3.62 -15.89 -0.48
N GLU A 246 3.41 -15.51 0.78
CA GLU A 246 2.19 -15.89 1.51
C GLU A 246 1.71 -14.81 2.46
N VAL A 247 0.44 -14.93 2.88
CA VAL A 247 -0.15 -14.13 3.94
C VAL A 247 -0.68 -15.06 5.02
N ASP A 248 -0.07 -15.02 6.20
CA ASP A 248 -0.58 -15.73 7.36
C ASP A 248 -1.71 -14.93 8.00
N VAL A 249 -2.83 -15.62 8.28
CA VAL A 249 -4.00 -15.06 8.95
C VAL A 249 -4.03 -15.58 10.38
N ILE A 250 -3.73 -14.69 11.31
CA ILE A 250 -3.71 -14.98 12.74
C ILE A 250 -5.02 -14.54 13.37
N ARG A 251 -5.69 -15.45 14.07
CA ARG A 251 -6.82 -15.11 14.95
C ARG A 251 -6.26 -14.79 16.33
N LEU A 252 -6.21 -13.50 16.64
CA LEU A 252 -5.81 -13.00 17.95
C LEU A 252 -6.92 -13.22 18.97
N ASP A 253 -6.57 -13.27 20.24
CA ASP A 253 -7.51 -13.12 21.34
C ASP A 253 -7.99 -11.65 21.48
N ARG A 254 -8.71 -11.33 22.57
CA ARG A 254 -9.20 -9.97 22.78
C ARG A 254 -8.11 -9.01 23.27
N THR A 255 -7.04 -9.53 23.86
CA THR A 255 -5.95 -8.72 24.42
C THR A 255 -4.85 -8.46 23.40
N GLY A 256 -4.73 -9.33 22.39
CA GLY A 256 -3.61 -9.38 21.46
C GLY A 256 -2.35 -10.00 22.05
N LEU A 257 -2.46 -10.78 23.13
CA LEU A 257 -1.32 -11.47 23.77
C LEU A 257 -1.22 -12.95 23.36
N THR A 258 -2.29 -13.50 22.79
CA THR A 258 -2.28 -14.86 22.24
C THR A 258 -2.95 -14.88 20.88
N GLY A 259 -2.60 -15.86 20.06
CA GLY A 259 -3.24 -16.06 18.77
C GLY A 259 -2.91 -17.42 18.17
N GLU A 260 -3.62 -17.75 17.10
CA GLU A 260 -3.38 -18.97 16.33
C GLU A 260 -3.45 -18.65 14.84
N ARG A 261 -2.62 -19.31 14.04
CA ARG A 261 -2.74 -19.24 12.59
C ARG A 261 -3.95 -20.07 12.14
N VAL A 262 -4.94 -19.40 11.55
CA VAL A 262 -6.18 -20.04 11.10
C VAL A 262 -6.23 -20.28 9.60
N ARG A 263 -5.35 -19.62 8.84
CA ARG A 263 -5.27 -19.74 7.39
C ARG A 263 -3.95 -19.19 6.89
N THR A 264 -3.46 -19.74 5.78
CA THR A 264 -2.42 -19.14 4.95
C THR A 264 -3.02 -18.86 3.57
N ILE A 265 -2.78 -17.67 3.03
CA ILE A 265 -3.25 -17.25 1.70
C ILE A 265 -2.05 -17.21 0.77
N THR A 266 -2.15 -17.93 -0.35
CA THR A 266 -1.17 -17.93 -1.44
C THR A 266 -1.84 -17.49 -2.74
N SER A 267 -1.04 -17.06 -3.71
CA SER A 267 -1.49 -16.73 -5.06
C SER A 267 -0.37 -17.03 -6.05
N PRO A 268 -0.65 -17.54 -7.26
CA PRO A 268 0.35 -17.61 -8.33
C PRO A 268 0.83 -16.21 -8.77
N ASP A 269 0.06 -15.16 -8.48
CA ASP A 269 0.41 -13.78 -8.79
C ASP A 269 1.28 -13.11 -7.70
N PHE A 270 1.69 -13.84 -6.66
CA PHE A 270 2.60 -13.28 -5.66
C PHE A 270 4.06 -13.39 -6.12
N ASP A 271 4.74 -12.25 -6.12
CA ASP A 271 6.17 -12.14 -6.41
C ASP A 271 6.80 -11.11 -5.45
N VAL A 272 7.12 -11.60 -4.25
CA VAL A 272 7.55 -10.83 -3.08
C VAL A 272 6.56 -9.72 -2.73
N PRO A 273 5.32 -10.08 -2.30
CA PRO A 273 4.40 -9.09 -1.77
C PRO A 273 4.95 -8.50 -0.47
N THR A 274 4.90 -7.18 -0.30
CA THR A 274 5.54 -6.50 0.85
C THR A 274 4.55 -6.06 1.92
N THR A 275 3.30 -5.79 1.54
CA THR A 275 2.27 -5.35 2.48
C THR A 275 0.88 -5.71 1.99
N VAL A 276 -0.12 -5.42 2.79
CA VAL A 276 -1.52 -5.76 2.49
C VAL A 276 -2.47 -4.66 2.93
N ALA A 277 -3.44 -4.34 2.07
CA ALA A 277 -4.57 -3.51 2.44
C ALA A 277 -5.91 -4.11 2.02
N GLY A 278 -6.94 -3.87 2.82
CA GLY A 278 -8.27 -4.47 2.65
C GLY A 278 -9.29 -3.48 2.08
N PHE A 279 -10.01 -3.90 1.04
CA PHE A 279 -11.19 -3.19 0.54
C PHE A 279 -12.37 -4.16 0.33
N GLY A 280 -13.44 -3.98 1.10
CA GLY A 280 -14.55 -4.93 1.15
C GLY A 280 -14.07 -6.32 1.62
N LYS A 281 -14.36 -7.36 0.84
CA LYS A 281 -13.93 -8.75 1.10
C LYS A 281 -12.58 -9.11 0.44
N ARG A 282 -11.88 -8.12 -0.11
CA ARG A 282 -10.67 -8.29 -0.92
C ARG A 282 -9.46 -7.74 -0.18
N LEU A 283 -8.31 -8.37 -0.40
CA LEU A 283 -7.00 -7.89 -0.03
C LEU A 283 -6.25 -7.52 -1.30
N TYR A 284 -5.43 -6.48 -1.21
CA TYR A 284 -4.58 -5.96 -2.29
C TYR A 284 -3.16 -5.91 -1.77
N LEU A 285 -2.24 -6.48 -2.55
CA LEU A 285 -0.84 -6.64 -2.18
C LEU A 285 0.04 -6.16 -3.33
N PRO A 286 0.80 -5.07 -3.18
CA PRO A 286 1.85 -4.73 -4.14
C PRO A 286 2.93 -5.80 -4.14
N ASN A 287 3.47 -6.10 -5.31
CA ASN A 287 4.56 -7.05 -5.48
C ASN A 287 5.84 -6.27 -5.77
N ALA A 288 6.76 -6.23 -4.82
CA ALA A 288 8.00 -5.48 -4.95
C ALA A 288 9.06 -6.25 -5.75
N ARG A 289 8.88 -7.56 -5.93
CA ARG A 289 9.74 -8.44 -6.73
C ARG A 289 11.22 -8.35 -6.36
N PHE A 290 11.53 -8.20 -5.07
CA PHE A 290 12.91 -8.11 -4.61
C PHE A 290 13.73 -9.31 -5.11
N ARG A 291 14.88 -9.02 -5.71
CA ARG A 291 15.82 -10.02 -6.20
C ARG A 291 17.14 -9.91 -5.49
N ASP A 292 17.86 -11.02 -5.47
CA ASP A 292 19.25 -11.01 -5.02
C ASP A 292 20.12 -10.37 -6.11
N ALA A 293 21.24 -9.74 -5.70
CA ALA A 293 22.11 -9.01 -6.61
C ALA A 293 22.68 -9.87 -7.76
N SER A 294 22.73 -11.19 -7.58
CA SER A 294 23.18 -12.15 -8.59
C SER A 294 22.15 -12.43 -9.69
N ALA A 295 20.88 -12.06 -9.49
CA ALA A 295 19.79 -12.31 -10.43
C ALA A 295 18.85 -11.09 -10.53
N PRO A 296 19.35 -9.93 -10.97
CA PRO A 296 18.55 -8.70 -11.05
C PRO A 296 17.42 -8.83 -12.10
N LEU A 297 16.37 -8.02 -11.93
CA LEU A 297 15.33 -7.88 -12.94
C LEU A 297 15.86 -7.18 -14.19
N THR A 298 15.37 -7.58 -15.35
CA THR A 298 15.55 -6.82 -16.60
C THR A 298 14.76 -5.51 -16.50
N GLN A 299 15.38 -4.41 -16.93
CA GLN A 299 14.80 -3.07 -16.80
C GLN A 299 14.28 -2.51 -18.14
N PRO A 300 13.19 -1.71 -18.12
CA PRO A 300 12.36 -1.45 -16.96
C PRO A 300 11.47 -2.68 -16.63
N ALA A 301 11.40 -3.05 -15.35
CA ALA A 301 10.64 -4.21 -14.92
C ALA A 301 9.15 -3.90 -14.76
N ASP A 302 8.29 -4.89 -15.02
CA ASP A 302 6.85 -4.80 -14.74
C ASP A 302 6.55 -4.98 -13.25
N TYR A 303 5.53 -4.28 -12.76
CA TYR A 303 5.07 -4.33 -11.37
C TYR A 303 3.55 -4.32 -11.30
N TRP A 304 2.98 -4.95 -10.27
CA TRP A 304 1.54 -5.07 -10.13
C TRP A 304 1.06 -5.19 -8.69
N ILE A 305 -0.24 -4.98 -8.51
CA ILE A 305 -0.99 -5.29 -7.29
C ILE A 305 -1.76 -6.58 -7.51
N SER A 306 -1.59 -7.55 -6.62
CA SER A 306 -2.37 -8.80 -6.60
C SER A 306 -3.60 -8.65 -5.71
N GLN A 307 -4.76 -9.10 -6.19
CA GLN A 307 -6.01 -9.11 -5.45
C GLN A 307 -6.38 -10.53 -5.04
N VAL A 308 -6.50 -10.78 -3.74
CA VAL A 308 -6.94 -12.08 -3.19
C VAL A 308 -8.15 -11.95 -2.27
N ARG A 309 -8.89 -13.03 -2.06
CA ARG A 309 -10.02 -13.04 -1.10
C ARG A 309 -9.50 -13.09 0.33
N GLY A 310 -9.77 -12.03 1.11
CA GLY A 310 -9.37 -11.98 2.52
C GLY A 310 -10.07 -12.99 3.42
N GLY A 311 -11.24 -13.48 3.00
CA GLY A 311 -12.07 -14.35 3.82
C GLY A 311 -12.90 -13.52 4.79
N ARG A 312 -14.20 -13.44 4.51
CA ARG A 312 -15.24 -13.15 5.50
C ARG A 312 -16.29 -14.23 5.28
N SER A 313 -16.37 -15.21 6.19
CA SER A 313 -17.65 -15.88 6.47
C SER A 313 -18.36 -15.00 7.47
#